data_AF-A0A6P7ILI8-F1
#
_entry.id   AF-A0A6P7ILI8-F1
#
_cell.length_a   1.000
_cell.length_b   1.000
_cell.length_c   1.000
_cell.angle_alpha   90.00
_cell.angle_beta   90.00
_cell.angle_gamma   90.00
#
_symmetry.space_group_name_H-M   'P 1'
#
loop_
_entity.id
_entity.type
_entity.pdbx_description
1 polymer ?
#
loop_
_entity_poly.entity_id
_entity_poly.type
_entity_poly.pdbx_seq_one_letter_code
_entity_poly.pdbx_strand_id
1 'polypeptide(L)'
;MCDQTLEYFLSLGQMKKRDAAAVSWSHAVNSRSRLAEALSGPTHMIEADIIVRGHDAKVPIMAHPPDTDSDITLREWLDGVKEHSKGIKLDFKSLEAVSPSLSLLEEVLTDTNRPVWVNADILPGPKGQANPLQPQAFLSAVTALHTKTVLSLGWTTGWTAGTENPGYSWDMVHEMEEMCRTLKHPVTFPVRAALLAQSFSQLSWLLQQSDRYSLTLWTGQNDEFTLQDLLPYRKTFDISRIYYDLPGTLRTELSAMQFH
;
A
#
# COMPACT_ATOMS: atom_id res chain seq x y z
N MET A 1 -17.79 1.15 -1.78
CA MET A 1 -17.45 1.27 -3.22
C MET A 1 -16.14 0.54 -3.45
N CYS A 2 -15.95 -0.05 -4.64
CA CYS A 2 -14.68 -0.67 -5.00
C CYS A 2 -13.64 0.40 -5.36
N ASP A 3 -12.37 0.05 -5.25
CA ASP A 3 -11.24 0.86 -5.69
C ASP A 3 -11.37 1.24 -7.19
N GLN A 4 -10.93 2.44 -7.56
CA GLN A 4 -11.00 3.03 -8.90
C GLN A 4 -9.62 3.16 -9.58
N THR A 5 -8.58 2.62 -8.97
CA THR A 5 -7.19 2.74 -9.44
C THR A 5 -7.02 2.18 -10.85
N LEU A 6 -7.60 1.02 -11.14
CA LEU A 6 -7.52 0.40 -12.48
C LEU A 6 -8.28 1.23 -13.51
N GLU A 7 -9.48 1.69 -13.17
CA GLU A 7 -10.34 2.48 -14.04
C GLU A 7 -9.65 3.80 -14.43
N TYR A 8 -8.94 4.43 -13.48
CA TYR A 8 -8.13 5.61 -13.76
C TYR A 8 -7.07 5.33 -14.84
N PHE A 9 -6.21 4.32 -14.65
CA PHE A 9 -5.14 4.03 -15.61
C PHE A 9 -5.64 3.46 -16.94
N LEU A 10 -6.77 2.75 -16.94
CA LEU A 10 -7.47 2.32 -18.15
C LEU A 10 -7.98 3.53 -18.95
N SER A 11 -8.59 4.51 -18.28
CA SER A 11 -9.11 5.73 -18.93
C SER A 11 -8.01 6.56 -19.60
N LEU A 12 -6.78 6.48 -19.09
CA LEU A 12 -5.60 7.12 -19.66
C LEU A 12 -4.93 6.29 -20.76
N GLY A 13 -5.41 5.09 -21.04
CA GLY A 13 -4.80 4.16 -21.99
C GLY A 13 -3.44 3.59 -21.54
N GLN A 14 -3.09 3.75 -20.26
CA GLN A 14 -1.83 3.24 -19.69
C GLN A 14 -1.90 1.74 -19.39
N MET A 15 -3.12 1.20 -19.27
CA MET A 15 -3.38 -0.23 -19.10
C MET A 15 -4.26 -0.77 -20.23
N LYS A 16 -4.06 -2.04 -20.59
CA LYS A 16 -4.84 -2.72 -21.64
C LYS A 16 -5.95 -3.63 -21.09
N LYS A 17 -5.83 -4.02 -19.82
CA LYS A 17 -6.74 -4.96 -19.14
C LYS A 17 -6.94 -4.52 -17.71
N ARG A 18 -8.11 -4.84 -17.17
CA ARG A 18 -8.46 -4.63 -15.76
C ARG A 18 -7.81 -5.71 -14.89
N ASP A 19 -6.49 -5.68 -14.81
CA ASP A 19 -5.65 -6.63 -14.06
C ASP A 19 -4.72 -5.85 -13.13
N ALA A 20 -4.85 -6.08 -11.82
CA ALA A 20 -4.07 -5.37 -10.82
C ALA A 20 -2.57 -5.74 -10.84
N ALA A 21 -2.19 -6.88 -11.46
CA ALA A 21 -0.79 -7.23 -11.69
C ALA A 21 -0.08 -6.30 -12.70
N ALA A 22 -0.84 -5.66 -13.60
CA ALA A 22 -0.28 -4.73 -14.57
C ALA A 22 0.07 -3.36 -13.95
N VAL A 23 -0.51 -3.02 -12.79
CA VAL A 23 -0.13 -1.82 -12.05
C VAL A 23 1.29 -1.97 -11.53
N SER A 24 2.12 -0.98 -11.81
CA SER A 24 3.53 -0.97 -11.46
C SER A 24 3.84 0.13 -10.47
N TRP A 25 4.78 -0.15 -9.56
CA TRP A 25 5.03 0.63 -8.37
C TRP A 25 6.47 1.14 -8.38
N SER A 26 6.66 2.40 -8.02
CA SER A 26 7.94 2.91 -7.51
C SER A 26 7.83 2.91 -5.99
N HIS A 27 8.59 2.03 -5.33
CA HIS A 27 8.59 1.84 -3.88
C HIS A 27 9.65 2.72 -3.20
N ALA A 28 9.36 3.17 -1.97
CA ALA A 28 10.25 3.96 -1.12
C ALA A 28 10.83 5.22 -1.81
N VAL A 29 9.95 6.02 -2.42
CA VAL A 29 10.33 7.24 -3.17
C VAL A 29 10.52 8.42 -2.22
N ASN A 30 11.55 8.29 -1.38
CA ASN A 30 11.78 9.13 -0.19
C ASN A 30 12.81 10.25 -0.39
N SER A 31 13.16 10.60 -1.63
CA SER A 31 14.10 11.68 -1.92
C SER A 31 13.77 12.42 -3.21
N ARG A 32 14.31 13.63 -3.41
CA ARG A 32 14.12 14.36 -4.69
C ARG A 32 14.60 13.57 -5.90
N SER A 33 15.75 12.90 -5.78
CA SER A 33 16.31 12.11 -6.88
C SER A 33 15.42 10.92 -7.24
N ARG A 34 14.92 10.20 -6.23
CA ARG A 34 13.98 9.08 -6.43
C ARG A 34 12.66 9.56 -7.02
N LEU A 35 12.16 10.71 -6.57
CA LEU A 35 10.93 11.29 -7.12
C LEU A 35 11.11 11.62 -8.61
N ALA A 36 12.21 12.28 -8.99
CA ALA A 36 12.50 12.58 -10.40
C ALA A 36 12.60 11.31 -11.26
N GLU A 37 13.21 10.24 -10.74
CA GLU A 37 13.26 8.93 -11.40
C GLU A 37 11.85 8.33 -11.57
N ALA A 38 11.03 8.32 -10.50
CA ALA A 38 9.69 7.74 -10.53
C ALA A 38 8.73 8.51 -11.47
N LEU A 39 8.84 9.83 -11.53
CA LEU A 39 8.02 10.69 -12.39
C LEU A 39 8.35 10.52 -13.87
N SER A 40 9.64 10.35 -14.20
CA SER A 40 10.11 10.10 -15.58
C SER A 40 9.95 8.64 -16.01
N GLY A 41 9.89 7.71 -15.05
CA GLY A 41 9.75 6.28 -15.30
C GLY A 41 8.35 5.84 -15.74
N PRO A 42 8.19 4.57 -16.15
CA PRO A 42 6.92 4.02 -16.65
C PRO A 42 5.96 3.59 -15.53
N THR A 43 6.29 3.85 -14.26
CA THR A 43 5.49 3.35 -13.13
C THR A 43 4.12 4.04 -13.04
N HIS A 44 3.13 3.36 -12.47
CA HIS A 44 1.76 3.87 -12.37
C HIS A 44 1.54 4.53 -11.00
N MET A 45 1.95 3.81 -9.95
CA MET A 45 1.83 4.22 -8.55
C MET A 45 3.20 4.59 -8.00
N ILE A 46 3.25 5.65 -7.19
CA ILE A 46 4.43 6.07 -6.44
C ILE A 46 4.11 5.95 -4.96
N GLU A 47 4.89 5.14 -4.25
CA GLU A 47 4.79 4.94 -2.82
C GLU A 47 5.93 5.68 -2.12
N ALA A 48 5.63 6.35 -1.01
CA ALA A 48 6.61 7.03 -0.19
C ALA A 48 6.21 6.99 1.29
N ASP A 49 7.24 6.88 2.13
CA ASP A 49 7.12 6.80 3.57
C ASP A 49 7.10 8.19 4.18
N ILE A 50 6.26 8.40 5.20
CA ILE A 50 6.09 9.70 5.84
C ILE A 50 6.40 9.62 7.34
N ILE A 51 7.27 10.50 7.78
CA ILE A 51 7.50 10.84 9.19
C ILE A 51 7.43 12.35 9.38
N VAL A 52 7.47 12.79 10.63
CA VAL A 52 7.73 14.19 10.98
C VAL A 52 9.24 14.39 11.15
N ARG A 53 9.76 15.49 10.60
CA ARG A 53 11.17 15.86 10.73
C ARG A 53 11.57 15.99 12.21
N GLY A 54 12.64 15.31 12.61
CA GLY A 54 13.01 15.15 14.03
C GLY A 54 13.25 16.44 14.83
N HIS A 55 13.61 17.56 14.17
CA HIS A 55 13.87 18.85 14.83
C HIS A 55 12.71 19.86 14.74
N ASP A 56 11.69 19.60 13.93
CA ASP A 56 10.53 20.46 13.75
C ASP A 56 9.27 19.58 13.70
N ALA A 57 8.60 19.47 14.85
CA ALA A 57 7.52 18.52 15.12
C ALA A 57 6.26 18.69 14.24
N LYS A 58 6.31 19.50 13.17
CA LYS A 58 5.17 19.79 12.31
C LYS A 58 5.44 19.69 10.81
N VAL A 59 6.66 19.38 10.37
CA VAL A 59 6.96 19.28 8.93
C VAL A 59 6.98 17.80 8.52
N PRO A 60 5.98 17.31 7.76
CA PRO A 60 6.03 15.97 7.20
C PRO A 60 7.06 15.91 6.07
N ILE A 61 7.87 14.88 6.09
CA ILE A 61 8.97 14.64 5.15
C ILE A 61 8.88 13.20 4.63
N MET A 62 9.45 12.97 3.45
CA MET A 62 9.47 11.62 2.88
C MET A 62 10.66 10.84 3.41
N ALA A 63 10.46 9.99 4.41
CA ALA A 63 11.52 9.19 5.03
C ALA A 63 10.97 7.94 5.73
N HIS A 64 11.78 6.88 5.75
CA HIS A 64 11.52 5.65 6.46
C HIS A 64 12.51 5.49 7.62
N PRO A 65 12.08 5.16 8.85
CA PRO A 65 13.00 4.85 9.95
C PRO A 65 14.06 3.80 9.56
N PRO A 66 15.33 3.94 9.96
CA PRO A 66 15.83 4.81 11.02
C PRO A 66 16.14 6.25 10.59
N ASP A 67 15.87 6.62 9.32
CA ASP A 67 16.05 7.99 8.89
C ASP A 67 15.10 8.91 9.66
N THR A 68 15.61 10.07 10.07
CA THR A 68 14.86 11.09 10.84
C THR A 68 14.75 12.42 10.10
N ASP A 69 15.36 12.49 8.90
CA ASP A 69 15.30 13.61 7.98
C ASP A 69 15.32 13.11 6.54
N SER A 70 14.94 13.99 5.62
CA SER A 70 14.99 13.78 4.17
C SER A 70 15.28 15.09 3.47
N ASP A 71 15.86 14.98 2.28
CA ASP A 71 16.07 16.15 1.44
C ASP A 71 14.73 16.71 0.95
N ILE A 72 13.65 15.91 0.86
CA ILE A 72 12.35 16.33 0.34
C ILE A 72 11.25 16.35 1.41
N THR A 73 10.49 17.44 1.43
CA THR A 73 9.26 17.55 2.24
C THR A 73 8.06 16.90 1.52
N LEU A 74 7.02 16.53 2.27
CA LEU A 74 5.78 16.05 1.68
C LEU A 74 5.17 17.06 0.70
N ARG A 75 5.21 18.36 1.01
CA ARG A 75 4.68 19.40 0.11
C ARG A 75 5.41 19.40 -1.24
N GLU A 76 6.74 19.47 -1.22
CA GLU A 76 7.54 19.44 -2.46
C GLU A 76 7.27 18.17 -3.27
N TRP A 77 7.08 17.04 -2.59
CA TRP A 77 6.75 15.79 -3.23
C TRP A 77 5.34 15.81 -3.86
N LEU A 78 4.34 16.31 -3.14
CA LEU A 78 2.96 16.46 -3.64
C LEU A 78 2.89 17.41 -4.84
N ASP A 79 3.60 18.53 -4.79
CA ASP A 79 3.70 19.47 -5.91
C ASP A 79 4.37 18.81 -7.12
N GLY A 80 5.39 17.99 -6.90
CA GLY A 80 6.05 17.23 -7.96
C GLY A 80 5.14 16.20 -8.63
N VAL A 81 4.36 15.42 -7.86
CA VAL A 81 3.42 14.43 -8.44
C VAL A 81 2.18 15.07 -9.06
N LYS A 82 1.79 16.27 -8.63
CA LYS A 82 0.56 16.96 -9.08
C LYS A 82 0.50 17.09 -10.60
N GLU A 83 1.62 17.43 -11.22
CA GLU A 83 1.72 17.67 -12.67
C GLU A 83 1.79 16.38 -13.50
N HIS A 84 1.79 15.20 -12.87
CA HIS A 84 1.92 13.92 -13.54
C HIS A 84 0.69 13.03 -13.34
N SER A 85 0.35 12.24 -14.36
CA SER A 85 -0.74 11.26 -14.31
C SER A 85 -0.34 9.97 -13.56
N LYS A 86 0.14 10.13 -12.32
CA LYS A 86 0.54 9.04 -11.42
C LYS A 86 -0.43 8.95 -10.25
N GLY A 87 -0.69 7.74 -9.78
CA GLY A 87 -1.33 7.53 -8.48
C GLY A 87 -0.30 7.52 -7.35
N ILE A 88 -0.76 7.74 -6.12
CA ILE A 88 0.13 7.86 -4.96
C ILE A 88 -0.31 6.93 -3.83
N LYS A 89 0.67 6.42 -3.08
CA LYS A 89 0.48 5.69 -1.82
C LYS A 89 1.33 6.34 -0.74
N LEU A 90 0.70 6.92 0.27
CA LEU A 90 1.36 7.61 1.37
C LEU A 90 1.45 6.66 2.57
N ASP A 91 2.65 6.20 2.91
CA ASP A 91 2.89 5.22 3.96
C ASP A 91 3.32 5.89 5.28
N PHE A 92 2.38 6.00 6.21
CA PHE A 92 2.61 6.67 7.49
C PHE A 92 3.38 5.79 8.46
N LYS A 93 4.56 6.26 8.88
CA LYS A 93 5.40 5.62 9.90
C LYS A 93 5.26 6.27 11.27
N SER A 94 4.54 7.38 11.38
CA SER A 94 4.25 8.03 12.65
C SER A 94 2.86 8.69 12.66
N LEU A 95 2.18 8.69 13.81
CA LEU A 95 0.85 9.29 13.94
C LEU A 95 0.90 10.82 13.88
N GLU A 96 1.99 11.41 14.34
CA GLU A 96 2.23 12.85 14.34
C GLU A 96 2.25 13.41 12.92
N ALA A 97 2.62 12.59 11.94
CA ALA A 97 2.65 12.98 10.54
C ALA A 97 1.25 12.99 9.90
N VAL A 98 0.27 12.25 10.44
CA VAL A 98 -1.01 12.00 9.77
C VAL A 98 -1.77 13.30 9.52
N SER A 99 -2.18 14.02 10.56
CA SER A 99 -2.98 15.23 10.44
C SER A 99 -2.35 16.33 9.56
N PRO A 100 -1.06 16.72 9.75
CA PRO A 100 -0.45 17.72 8.86
C PRO A 100 -0.34 17.21 7.42
N SER A 101 -0.10 15.93 7.19
CA SER A 101 0.00 15.37 5.84
C SER A 101 -1.34 15.32 5.11
N LEU A 102 -2.42 14.95 5.79
CA LEU A 102 -3.77 14.96 5.19
C LEU A 102 -4.20 16.38 4.83
N SER A 103 -3.86 17.36 5.66
CA SER A 103 -4.12 18.78 5.37
C SER A 103 -3.40 19.24 4.09
N LEU A 104 -2.12 18.87 3.94
CA LEU A 104 -1.34 19.15 2.72
C LEU A 104 -1.87 18.41 1.50
N LEU A 105 -2.27 17.14 1.67
CA LEU A 105 -2.86 16.33 0.62
C LEU A 105 -4.12 16.97 0.06
N GLU A 106 -5.04 17.39 0.95
CA GLU A 106 -6.25 18.11 0.55
C GLU A 106 -5.87 19.39 -0.17
N GLU A 107 -5.03 20.25 0.40
CA GLU A 107 -4.64 21.53 -0.21
C GLU A 107 -4.04 21.38 -1.62
N VAL A 108 -3.13 20.42 -1.82
CA VAL A 108 -2.38 20.30 -3.09
C VAL A 108 -3.17 19.56 -4.15
N LEU A 109 -3.96 18.54 -3.77
CA LEU A 109 -4.61 17.57 -4.67
C LEU A 109 -6.15 17.58 -4.65
N THR A 110 -6.80 18.63 -4.08
CA THR A 110 -8.27 18.76 -3.92
C THR A 110 -9.07 18.32 -5.17
N ASP A 111 -8.63 18.71 -6.37
CA ASP A 111 -9.41 18.56 -7.63
C ASP A 111 -8.96 17.39 -8.52
N THR A 112 -8.24 16.42 -7.96
CA THR A 112 -7.67 15.34 -8.76
C THR A 112 -8.48 14.06 -8.63
N ASN A 113 -8.90 13.48 -9.76
CA ASN A 113 -9.47 12.12 -9.80
C ASN A 113 -8.38 11.03 -9.72
N ARG A 114 -7.14 11.39 -9.31
CA ARG A 114 -6.03 10.45 -9.28
C ARG A 114 -6.23 9.40 -8.17
N PRO A 115 -5.66 8.20 -8.31
CA PRO A 115 -5.64 7.23 -7.23
C PRO A 115 -4.81 7.77 -6.05
N VAL A 116 -5.43 7.82 -4.87
CA VAL A 116 -4.78 8.20 -3.62
C VAL A 116 -4.99 7.08 -2.62
N TRP A 117 -3.89 6.52 -2.14
CA TRP A 117 -3.86 5.44 -1.17
C TRP A 117 -3.19 5.95 0.10
N VAL A 118 -3.78 5.66 1.25
CA VAL A 118 -3.25 6.04 2.57
C VAL A 118 -2.94 4.76 3.33
N ASN A 119 -1.67 4.54 3.63
CA ASN A 119 -1.15 3.30 4.21
C ASN A 119 -0.67 3.50 5.64
N ALA A 120 -0.93 2.50 6.49
CA ALA A 120 -0.26 2.35 7.77
C ALA A 120 -0.34 0.90 8.26
N ASP A 121 0.68 0.47 8.98
CA ASP A 121 0.61 -0.73 9.81
C ASP A 121 -0.05 -0.38 11.15
N ILE A 122 -1.28 -0.85 11.34
CA ILE A 122 -2.11 -0.49 12.51
C ILE A 122 -2.34 -1.66 13.47
N LEU A 123 -1.94 -2.88 13.08
CA LEU A 123 -2.01 -4.08 13.93
C LEU A 123 -0.67 -4.80 14.00
N PRO A 124 -0.41 -5.58 15.07
CA PRO A 124 0.74 -6.48 15.12
C PRO A 124 0.49 -7.70 14.22
N GLY A 125 1.47 -8.05 13.41
CA GLY A 125 1.41 -9.20 12.50
C GLY A 125 2.49 -10.24 12.78
N PRO A 126 2.62 -11.24 11.89
CA PRO A 126 3.55 -12.34 12.10
C PRO A 126 4.99 -11.85 12.24
N LYS A 127 5.62 -12.18 13.37
CA LYS A 127 6.99 -11.78 13.74
C LYS A 127 7.28 -10.27 13.69
N GLY A 128 6.27 -9.41 13.64
CA GLY A 128 6.45 -7.96 13.68
C GLY A 128 7.14 -7.51 14.96
N GLN A 129 8.21 -6.72 14.82
CA GLN A 129 8.94 -6.14 15.97
C GLN A 129 8.66 -4.65 16.15
N ALA A 130 8.23 -3.97 15.08
CA ALA A 130 7.84 -2.57 15.15
C ALA A 130 6.51 -2.42 15.90
N ASN A 131 6.36 -1.32 16.62
CA ASN A 131 5.09 -0.94 17.20
C ASN A 131 4.16 -0.44 16.08
N PRO A 132 2.95 -1.01 15.92
CA PRO A 132 1.98 -0.48 14.98
C PRO A 132 1.50 0.92 15.40
N LEU A 133 1.01 1.69 14.43
CA LEU A 133 0.32 2.95 14.70
C LEU A 133 -0.98 2.65 15.45
N GLN A 134 -1.35 3.52 16.40
CA GLN A 134 -2.57 3.36 17.19
C GLN A 134 -3.80 3.34 16.26
N PRO A 135 -4.57 2.23 16.18
CA PRO A 135 -5.55 2.05 15.12
C PRO A 135 -6.68 3.08 15.14
N GLN A 136 -7.28 3.34 16.30
CA GLN A 136 -8.41 4.25 16.43
C GLN A 136 -8.04 5.69 16.07
N ALA A 137 -6.85 6.17 16.46
CA ALA A 137 -6.33 7.48 16.13
C ALA A 137 -6.10 7.62 14.61
N PHE A 138 -5.46 6.63 13.99
CA PHE A 138 -5.24 6.63 12.55
C PHE A 138 -6.57 6.60 11.78
N LEU A 139 -7.47 5.66 12.10
CA LEU A 139 -8.76 5.52 11.44
C LEU A 139 -9.66 6.76 11.62
N SER A 140 -9.65 7.38 12.80
CA SER A 140 -10.41 8.62 13.04
C SER A 140 -9.92 9.78 12.17
N ALA A 141 -8.63 9.83 11.85
CA ALA A 141 -8.07 10.86 10.98
C ALA A 141 -8.39 10.62 9.50
N VAL A 142 -8.30 9.36 9.02
CA VAL A 142 -8.42 9.07 7.58
C VAL A 142 -9.86 8.84 7.10
N THR A 143 -10.80 8.55 8.01
CA THR A 143 -12.21 8.31 7.64
C THR A 143 -12.94 9.54 7.13
N ALA A 144 -12.43 10.74 7.40
CA ALA A 144 -12.94 11.99 6.86
C ALA A 144 -12.54 12.22 5.38
N LEU A 145 -11.53 11.51 4.89
CA LEU A 145 -11.06 11.63 3.51
C LEU A 145 -12.14 11.21 2.51
N HIS A 146 -12.00 11.70 1.28
CA HIS A 146 -12.89 11.38 0.17
C HIS A 146 -13.11 9.86 0.06
N THR A 147 -14.36 9.44 -0.15
CA THR A 147 -14.75 8.02 -0.13
C THR A 147 -14.12 7.14 -1.22
N LYS A 148 -13.39 7.75 -2.17
CA LYS A 148 -12.59 7.08 -3.21
C LYS A 148 -11.16 6.78 -2.76
N THR A 149 -10.66 7.42 -1.68
CA THR A 149 -9.34 7.14 -1.13
C THR A 149 -9.28 5.68 -0.69
N VAL A 150 -8.25 4.96 -1.12
CA VAL A 150 -8.04 3.57 -0.70
C VAL A 150 -7.29 3.58 0.63
N LEU A 151 -7.84 2.89 1.63
CA LEU A 151 -7.16 2.68 2.90
C LEU A 151 -6.34 1.40 2.81
N SER A 152 -5.02 1.51 2.91
CA SER A 152 -4.07 0.40 2.87
C SER A 152 -3.67 0.03 4.30
N LEU A 153 -4.44 -0.85 4.94
CA LEU A 153 -4.36 -1.10 6.38
C LEU A 153 -3.61 -2.40 6.65
N GLY A 154 -2.41 -2.27 7.19
CA GLY A 154 -1.44 -3.35 7.33
C GLY A 154 -1.23 -3.86 8.74
N TRP A 155 -0.37 -4.87 8.80
CA TRP A 155 0.20 -5.37 10.04
C TRP A 155 1.71 -5.15 10.02
N THR A 156 2.30 -4.86 11.18
CA THR A 156 3.74 -4.95 11.31
C THR A 156 4.17 -6.40 11.12
N THR A 157 5.19 -6.65 10.31
CA THR A 157 5.61 -8.02 9.97
C THR A 157 7.11 -8.20 10.10
N GLY A 158 7.53 -9.44 10.29
CA GLY A 158 8.92 -9.86 10.26
C GLY A 158 9.07 -11.14 9.46
N TRP A 159 10.26 -11.32 8.87
CA TRP A 159 10.64 -12.55 8.20
C TRP A 159 12.12 -12.80 8.48
N THR A 160 12.51 -14.07 8.61
CA THR A 160 13.89 -14.44 8.88
C THR A 160 14.26 -15.70 8.11
N ALA A 161 15.33 -15.61 7.31
CA ALA A 161 15.84 -16.70 6.49
C ALA A 161 16.21 -17.91 7.34
N GLY A 162 15.97 -19.11 6.81
CA GLY A 162 16.31 -20.38 7.47
C GLY A 162 15.50 -20.69 8.74
N THR A 163 14.41 -19.93 9.01
CA THR A 163 13.51 -20.19 10.14
C THR A 163 12.09 -20.44 9.65
N GLU A 164 11.27 -21.09 10.47
CA GLU A 164 9.83 -21.16 10.22
C GLU A 164 9.22 -19.77 10.37
N ASN A 165 8.59 -19.26 9.31
CA ASN A 165 7.90 -17.98 9.31
C ASN A 165 6.39 -18.24 9.31
N PRO A 166 5.69 -18.02 10.43
CA PRO A 166 4.25 -18.22 10.47
C PRO A 166 3.56 -17.20 9.59
N GLY A 167 2.47 -17.62 8.96
CA GLY A 167 1.58 -16.73 8.22
C GLY A 167 0.69 -15.88 9.12
N TYR A 168 -0.20 -15.11 8.50
CA TYR A 168 -1.27 -14.38 9.18
C TYR A 168 -2.23 -15.37 9.85
N SER A 169 -2.44 -15.22 11.16
CA SER A 169 -3.32 -16.10 11.93
C SER A 169 -4.79 -15.74 11.76
N TRP A 170 -5.68 -16.63 12.23
CA TRP A 170 -7.12 -16.36 12.27
C TRP A 170 -7.45 -15.13 13.12
N ASP A 171 -6.84 -15.02 14.30
CA ASP A 171 -7.04 -13.87 15.18
C ASP A 171 -6.64 -12.56 14.50
N MET A 172 -5.52 -12.55 13.77
CA MET A 172 -5.03 -11.37 13.04
C MET A 172 -6.02 -10.89 11.97
N VAL A 173 -6.59 -11.82 11.18
CA VAL A 173 -7.53 -11.44 10.13
C VAL A 173 -8.91 -11.10 10.67
N HIS A 174 -9.35 -11.72 11.77
CA HIS A 174 -10.60 -11.37 12.45
C HIS A 174 -10.52 -9.96 13.05
N GLU A 175 -9.42 -9.62 13.73
CA GLU A 175 -9.21 -8.29 14.30
C GLU A 175 -9.18 -7.21 13.22
N MET A 176 -8.48 -7.46 12.11
CA MET A 176 -8.46 -6.53 10.98
C MET A 176 -9.85 -6.35 10.35
N GLU A 177 -10.62 -7.42 10.18
CA GLU A 177 -11.99 -7.35 9.67
C GLU A 177 -12.88 -6.52 10.60
N GLU A 178 -12.80 -6.73 11.91
CA GLU A 178 -13.59 -6.01 12.89
C GLU A 178 -13.36 -4.50 12.82
N MET A 179 -12.11 -4.07 12.61
CA MET A 179 -11.80 -2.66 12.41
C MET A 179 -12.30 -2.11 11.07
N CYS A 180 -12.30 -2.93 10.02
CA CYS A 180 -12.59 -2.48 8.67
C CYS A 180 -14.08 -2.52 8.27
N ARG A 181 -14.90 -3.32 8.98
CA ARG A 181 -16.27 -3.63 8.55
C ARG A 181 -17.17 -2.40 8.39
N THR A 182 -16.98 -1.38 9.24
CA THR A 182 -17.80 -0.15 9.24
C THR A 182 -17.25 0.93 8.31
N LEU A 183 -16.02 0.78 7.81
CA LEU A 183 -15.41 1.73 6.88
C LEU A 183 -16.21 1.77 5.58
N LYS A 184 -16.26 2.94 4.94
CA LYS A 184 -16.98 3.14 3.67
C LYS A 184 -16.06 3.11 2.45
N HIS A 185 -14.77 3.35 2.68
CA HIS A 185 -13.69 3.39 1.71
C HIS A 185 -13.39 1.99 1.13
N PRO A 186 -12.81 1.90 -0.08
CA PRO A 186 -12.08 0.70 -0.48
C PRO A 186 -10.95 0.42 0.52
N VAL A 187 -10.71 -0.84 0.84
CA VAL A 187 -9.64 -1.23 1.77
C VAL A 187 -8.76 -2.26 1.09
N THR A 188 -7.46 -2.01 1.05
CA THR A 188 -6.48 -3.01 0.68
C THR A 188 -5.68 -3.44 1.90
N PHE A 189 -5.35 -4.72 1.99
CA PHE A 189 -4.48 -5.24 3.04
C PHE A 189 -3.07 -5.44 2.45
N PRO A 190 -2.07 -4.63 2.82
CA PRO A 190 -0.69 -4.86 2.43
C PRO A 190 -0.17 -6.10 3.16
N VAL A 191 0.13 -7.15 2.40
CA VAL A 191 0.59 -8.43 2.95
C VAL A 191 1.97 -8.80 2.38
N ARG A 192 2.84 -9.31 3.24
CA ARG A 192 4.20 -9.67 2.86
C ARG A 192 4.20 -10.97 2.05
N ALA A 193 4.73 -10.93 0.84
CA ALA A 193 4.76 -12.04 -0.12
C ALA A 193 5.30 -13.35 0.47
N ALA A 194 6.34 -13.27 1.29
CA ALA A 194 6.96 -14.42 1.93
C ALA A 194 6.11 -15.15 2.99
N LEU A 195 4.95 -14.59 3.36
CA LEU A 195 4.03 -15.19 4.33
C LEU A 195 2.77 -15.79 3.67
N LEU A 196 2.62 -15.64 2.35
CA LEU A 196 1.37 -15.98 1.66
C LEU A 196 1.06 -17.47 1.65
N ALA A 197 2.07 -18.32 1.49
CA ALA A 197 1.89 -19.76 1.41
C ALA A 197 1.21 -20.32 2.67
N GLN A 198 1.54 -19.77 3.84
CA GLN A 198 0.98 -20.18 5.13
C GLN A 198 -0.34 -19.50 5.47
N SER A 199 -0.77 -18.50 4.69
CA SER A 199 -1.87 -17.60 5.05
C SER A 199 -3.09 -17.70 4.15
N PHE A 200 -3.10 -18.65 3.20
CA PHE A 200 -4.12 -18.70 2.14
C PHE A 200 -5.54 -18.75 2.70
N SER A 201 -5.81 -19.62 3.68
CA SER A 201 -7.15 -19.76 4.26
C SER A 201 -7.62 -18.47 4.95
N GLN A 202 -6.74 -17.84 5.73
CA GLN A 202 -7.05 -16.66 6.53
C GLN A 202 -7.27 -15.43 5.65
N LEU A 203 -6.36 -15.17 4.71
CA LEU A 203 -6.49 -14.05 3.78
C LEU A 203 -7.64 -14.27 2.79
N SER A 204 -7.91 -15.52 2.39
CA SER A 204 -9.08 -15.84 1.57
C SER A 204 -10.39 -15.53 2.28
N TRP A 205 -10.49 -15.93 3.54
CA TRP A 205 -11.65 -15.59 4.36
C TRP A 205 -11.80 -14.08 4.48
N LEU A 206 -10.71 -13.35 4.75
CA LEU A 206 -10.75 -11.88 4.87
C LEU A 206 -11.29 -11.22 3.61
N LEU A 207 -10.81 -11.61 2.42
CA LEU A 207 -11.30 -11.06 1.14
C LEU A 207 -12.79 -11.38 0.87
N GLN A 208 -13.33 -12.46 1.41
CA GLN A 208 -14.74 -12.82 1.23
C GLN A 208 -15.70 -11.95 2.06
N GLN A 209 -15.19 -11.20 3.06
CA GLN A 209 -16.03 -10.41 3.95
C GLN A 209 -16.58 -9.14 3.29
N SER A 210 -15.92 -8.65 2.23
CA SER A 210 -16.42 -7.50 1.47
C SER A 210 -15.82 -7.42 0.07
N ASP A 211 -16.63 -7.05 -0.92
CA ASP A 211 -16.15 -6.72 -2.27
C ASP A 211 -15.27 -5.46 -2.30
N ARG A 212 -15.26 -4.67 -1.23
CA ARG A 212 -14.37 -3.51 -1.05
C ARG A 212 -12.93 -3.91 -0.71
N TYR A 213 -12.71 -5.18 -0.35
CA TYR A 213 -11.43 -5.65 0.16
C TYR A 213 -10.54 -6.17 -0.97
N SER A 214 -9.28 -5.77 -0.95
CA SER A 214 -8.22 -6.22 -1.86
C SER A 214 -6.95 -6.58 -1.10
N LEU A 215 -6.00 -7.23 -1.75
CA LEU A 215 -4.64 -7.41 -1.23
C LEU A 215 -3.66 -6.56 -2.01
N THR A 216 -2.62 -6.08 -1.32
CA THR A 216 -1.42 -5.51 -1.95
C THR A 216 -0.21 -6.31 -1.49
N LEU A 217 0.35 -7.11 -2.37
CA LEU A 217 1.48 -7.96 -2.04
C LEU A 217 2.76 -7.13 -2.11
N TRP A 218 3.56 -7.14 -1.06
CA TRP A 218 4.85 -6.44 -1.01
C TRP A 218 5.95 -7.39 -0.54
N THR A 219 7.21 -7.04 -0.80
CA THR A 219 8.36 -7.85 -0.37
C THR A 219 9.46 -6.98 0.21
N GLY A 220 10.07 -7.44 1.30
CA GLY A 220 11.33 -6.89 1.79
C GLY A 220 12.50 -7.29 0.89
N GLN A 221 13.63 -6.59 1.04
CA GLN A 221 14.85 -6.80 0.25
C GLN A 221 15.42 -8.23 0.38
N ASN A 222 15.28 -8.83 1.56
CA ASN A 222 15.86 -10.14 1.90
C ASN A 222 14.80 -11.25 2.00
N ASP A 223 13.53 -10.94 1.72
CA ASP A 223 12.46 -11.91 1.80
C ASP A 223 12.62 -12.95 0.67
N GLU A 224 12.45 -14.22 0.99
CA GLU A 224 12.44 -15.31 0.01
C GLU A 224 11.02 -15.86 -0.15
N PHE A 225 10.57 -15.96 -1.39
CA PHE A 225 9.30 -16.58 -1.77
C PHE A 225 9.36 -17.02 -3.23
N THR A 226 8.45 -17.88 -3.64
CA THR A 226 8.33 -18.34 -5.01
C THR A 226 7.08 -17.78 -5.67
N LEU A 227 7.08 -17.71 -7.00
CA LEU A 227 5.89 -17.32 -7.74
C LEU A 227 4.71 -18.25 -7.47
N GLN A 228 4.98 -19.53 -7.19
CA GLN A 228 3.96 -20.54 -6.87
C GLN A 228 3.15 -20.18 -5.64
N ASP A 229 3.76 -19.48 -4.68
CA ASP A 229 3.07 -19.03 -3.46
C ASP A 229 1.99 -17.97 -3.75
N LEU A 230 2.10 -17.28 -4.89
CA LEU A 230 1.18 -16.22 -5.30
C LEU A 230 0.02 -16.73 -6.17
N LEU A 231 0.22 -17.85 -6.88
CA LEU A 231 -0.73 -18.34 -7.87
C LEU A 231 -2.10 -18.75 -7.30
N PRO A 232 -2.21 -19.36 -6.10
CA PRO A 232 -3.51 -19.68 -5.52
C PRO A 232 -4.41 -18.45 -5.40
N TYR A 233 -3.88 -17.32 -4.93
CA TYR A 233 -4.64 -16.08 -4.80
C TYR A 233 -5.13 -15.57 -6.14
N ARG A 234 -4.26 -15.58 -7.15
CA ARG A 234 -4.61 -15.11 -8.50
C ARG A 234 -5.62 -16.02 -9.21
N LYS A 235 -5.64 -17.31 -8.90
CA LYS A 235 -6.61 -18.29 -9.45
C LYS A 235 -7.96 -18.23 -8.74
N THR A 236 -7.98 -17.94 -7.45
CA THR A 236 -9.19 -17.99 -6.63
C THR A 236 -9.94 -16.65 -6.60
N PHE A 237 -9.24 -15.52 -6.66
CA PHE A 237 -9.84 -14.19 -6.59
C PHE A 237 -9.83 -13.48 -7.94
N ASP A 238 -10.75 -12.53 -8.11
CA ASP A 238 -10.73 -11.63 -9.26
C ASP A 238 -9.35 -10.94 -9.35
N ILE A 239 -8.73 -11.04 -10.51
CA ILE A 239 -7.39 -10.47 -10.79
C ILE A 239 -7.33 -8.95 -10.60
N SER A 240 -8.48 -8.28 -10.55
CA SER A 240 -8.60 -6.85 -10.24
C SER A 240 -8.47 -6.54 -8.74
N ARG A 241 -8.39 -7.56 -7.86
CA ARG A 241 -8.39 -7.41 -6.39
C ARG A 241 -7.04 -7.71 -5.73
N ILE A 242 -6.03 -8.12 -6.49
CA ILE A 242 -4.70 -8.45 -5.96
C ILE A 242 -3.66 -7.58 -6.66
N TYR A 243 -3.16 -6.57 -5.95
CA TYR A 243 -2.07 -5.71 -6.39
C TYR A 243 -0.73 -6.30 -5.99
N TYR A 244 0.30 -5.98 -6.76
CA TYR A 244 1.65 -6.53 -6.57
C TYR A 244 2.65 -5.38 -6.56
N ASP A 245 3.01 -4.89 -5.39
CA ASP A 245 4.16 -4.02 -5.16
C ASP A 245 5.43 -4.87 -5.06
N LEU A 246 5.77 -5.49 -6.20
CA LEU A 246 6.86 -6.45 -6.36
C LEU A 246 7.79 -6.04 -7.52
N PRO A 247 9.04 -6.55 -7.55
CA PRO A 247 9.94 -6.35 -8.68
C PRO A 247 9.30 -6.62 -10.05
N GLY A 248 9.64 -5.79 -11.04
CA GLY A 248 8.99 -5.78 -12.35
C GLY A 248 9.06 -7.12 -13.11
N THR A 249 10.10 -7.92 -12.90
CA THR A 249 10.25 -9.26 -13.50
C THR A 249 9.14 -10.20 -13.04
N LEU A 250 8.87 -10.28 -11.74
CA LEU A 250 7.82 -11.12 -11.16
C LEU A 250 6.42 -10.67 -11.61
N ARG A 251 6.16 -9.36 -11.65
CA ARG A 251 4.86 -8.83 -12.10
C ARG A 251 4.59 -9.11 -13.58
N THR A 252 5.62 -9.03 -14.41
CA THR A 252 5.50 -9.33 -15.85
C THR A 252 5.14 -10.80 -16.06
N GLU A 253 5.78 -11.70 -15.30
CA GLU A 253 5.48 -13.12 -15.34
C GLU A 253 4.04 -13.41 -14.88
N LEU A 254 3.60 -12.82 -13.75
CA LEU A 254 2.22 -12.94 -13.26
C LEU A 254 1.17 -12.45 -14.26
N SER A 255 1.44 -11.31 -14.91
CA SER A 255 0.53 -10.71 -15.89
C SER A 255 0.45 -11.53 -17.19
N ALA A 256 1.51 -12.27 -17.53
CA ALA A 256 1.55 -13.14 -18.69
C ALA A 256 0.80 -14.46 -18.47
N MET A 257 0.67 -14.90 -17.22
CA MET A 257 -0.09 -16.11 -16.87
C MET A 257 -1.58 -15.88 -17.10
N GLN A 258 -2.14 -16.60 -18.08
CA GLN A 258 -3.57 -16.65 -18.32
C GLN A 258 -4.18 -17.76 -17.45
N PHE A 259 -5.13 -17.38 -16.60
CA PHE A 259 -5.98 -18.32 -15.89
C PHE A 259 -7.34 -18.32 -16.59
N HIS A 260 -7.82 -19.51 -16.96
CA HIS A 260 -9.11 -19.71 -17.64
C HIS A 260 -10.23 -19.87 -16.62
#